data_AF-C7CDK0-F1
#
_entry.id   AF-C7CDK0-F1
#
_cell.length_a   1.000
_cell.length_b   1.000
_cell.length_c   1.000
_cell.angle_alpha   90.00
_cell.angle_beta   90.00
_cell.angle_gamma   90.00
#
_symmetry.space_group_name_H-M   'P 1'
#
loop_
_entity.id
_entity.type
_entity.pdbx_description
1 polymer ?
#
loop_
_entity_poly.entity_id
_entity_poly.type
_entity_poly.pdbx_seq_one_letter_code
_entity_poly.pdbx_strand_id
1 'polypeptide(L)'
;MTEPSEQRMLPPRMEVAQAETQRHLGIIERQIAARAERLTITDRAKRRRHGRGASTWTNADERLFQEHVAKLTLARRGEIDALTRKLDRQEKAIAEFRSCQLVSAAWR
;
A
#
# COMPACT_ATOMS: atom_id res chain seq x y z
N MET A 1 6.44 -21.82 37.24
CA MET A 1 5.88 -22.50 36.06
C MET A 1 4.72 -21.64 35.58
N THR A 2 5.00 -20.75 34.64
CA THR A 2 4.01 -19.81 34.06
C THR A 2 3.52 -20.42 32.75
N GLU A 3 2.30 -20.95 32.75
CA GLU A 3 1.60 -21.46 31.57
C GLU A 3 1.49 -20.35 30.50
N PRO A 4 2.22 -20.43 29.37
CA PRO A 4 2.17 -19.42 28.31
C PRO A 4 1.02 -19.67 27.31
N SER A 5 0.08 -20.55 27.62
CA SER A 5 -0.70 -21.31 26.62
C SER A 5 -2.01 -20.66 26.18
N GLU A 6 -2.44 -19.53 26.78
CA GLU A 6 -3.72 -18.90 26.41
C GLU A 6 -3.56 -17.66 25.52
N GLN A 7 -2.32 -17.21 25.30
CA GLN A 7 -2.03 -16.11 24.39
C GLN A 7 -1.52 -16.64 23.06
N ARG A 8 -2.24 -16.25 22.00
CA ARG A 8 -1.78 -16.18 20.60
C ARG A 8 -1.56 -17.50 19.89
N MET A 9 -2.59 -17.95 19.18
CA MET A 9 -2.35 -18.41 17.81
C MET A 9 -3.54 -17.97 16.95
N LEU A 10 -3.48 -16.73 16.45
CA LEU A 10 -4.03 -16.54 15.10
C LEU A 10 -3.33 -17.57 14.21
N PRO A 11 -4.01 -18.25 13.28
CA PRO A 11 -3.33 -19.16 12.38
C PRO A 11 -2.20 -18.36 11.70
N PRO A 12 -0.92 -18.72 11.87
CA PRO A 12 0.22 -17.92 11.40
C PRO A 12 0.11 -17.56 9.91
N ARG A 13 -0.62 -18.39 9.17
CA ARG A 13 -0.95 -18.22 7.76
C ARG A 13 -1.82 -16.98 7.47
N MET A 14 -2.76 -16.60 8.35
CA MET A 14 -3.62 -15.43 8.13
C MET A 14 -2.88 -14.11 8.36
N GLU A 15 -2.04 -14.04 9.40
CA GLU A 15 -1.19 -12.86 9.64
C GLU A 15 -0.15 -12.69 8.53
N VAL A 16 0.48 -13.79 8.10
CA VAL A 16 1.41 -13.77 6.96
C VAL A 16 0.69 -13.32 5.67
N ALA A 17 -0.49 -13.85 5.38
CA ALA A 17 -1.26 -13.45 4.20
C ALA A 17 -1.71 -11.98 4.24
N GLN A 18 -1.94 -11.41 5.43
CA GLN A 18 -2.22 -9.99 5.63
C GLN A 18 -0.97 -9.15 5.34
N ALA A 19 0.16 -9.51 5.94
CA ALA A 19 1.44 -8.81 5.74
C ALA A 19 1.89 -8.86 4.27
N GLU A 20 1.69 -9.98 3.58
CA GLU A 20 1.95 -10.10 2.14
C GLU A 20 1.08 -9.17 1.30
N THR A 21 -0.22 -9.05 1.63
CA THR A 21 -1.16 -8.17 0.92
C THR A 21 -0.79 -6.70 1.13
N GLN A 22 -0.43 -6.30 2.36
CA GLN A 22 0.06 -4.96 2.67
C GLN A 22 1.40 -4.66 1.97
N ARG A 23 2.33 -5.62 1.98
CA ARG A 23 3.60 -5.49 1.26
C ARG A 23 3.37 -5.30 -0.24
N HIS A 24 2.42 -6.04 -0.81
CA HIS A 24 2.08 -5.92 -2.24
C HIS A 24 1.52 -4.54 -2.56
N LEU A 25 0.61 -4.02 -1.74
CA LEU A 25 0.08 -2.66 -1.91
C LEU A 25 1.20 -1.61 -1.87
N GLY A 26 2.11 -1.70 -0.88
CA GLY A 26 3.25 -0.78 -0.80
C GLY A 26 4.23 -0.91 -1.97
N ILE A 27 4.36 -2.09 -2.60
CA ILE A 27 5.15 -2.24 -3.83
C ILE A 27 4.47 -1.50 -4.99
N ILE A 28 3.15 -1.62 -5.14
CA ILE A 28 2.40 -0.93 -6.19
C ILE A 28 2.53 0.58 -6.05
N GLU A 29 2.36 1.12 -4.84
CA GLU A 29 2.51 2.55 -4.56
C GLU A 29 3.91 3.06 -4.90
N ARG A 30 4.96 2.36 -4.46
CA ARG A 30 6.35 2.70 -4.80
C ARG A 30 6.61 2.64 -6.30
N GLN A 31 6.04 1.67 -7.01
CA GLN A 31 6.15 1.59 -8.47
C GLN A 31 5.45 2.74 -9.18
N ILE A 32 4.27 3.16 -8.69
CA ILE A 32 3.55 4.32 -9.23
C ILE A 32 4.39 5.57 -9.05
N ALA A 33 4.90 5.83 -7.84
CA ALA A 33 5.72 7.00 -7.54
C ALA A 33 7.00 7.02 -8.39
N ALA A 34 7.76 5.93 -8.42
CA ALA A 34 9.00 5.85 -9.21
C ALA A 34 8.75 6.03 -10.72
N ARG A 35 7.62 5.55 -11.23
CA ARG A 35 7.28 5.72 -12.65
C ARG A 35 6.81 7.14 -12.95
N ALA A 36 6.01 7.75 -12.08
CA ALA A 36 5.59 9.15 -12.20
C ALA A 36 6.80 10.10 -12.16
N GLU A 37 7.76 9.84 -11.28
CA GLU A 37 9.01 10.60 -11.19
C GLU A 37 9.81 10.51 -12.49
N ARG A 38 10.02 9.29 -13.03
CA ARG A 38 10.70 9.10 -14.32
C ARG A 38 10.02 9.83 -15.48
N LEU A 39 8.69 9.80 -15.54
CA LEU A 39 7.92 10.51 -16.55
C LEU A 39 8.11 12.03 -16.44
N THR A 40 8.07 12.54 -15.21
CA THR A 40 8.25 13.98 -14.93
C THR A 40 9.66 14.44 -15.27
N ILE A 41 10.70 13.65 -14.92
CA ILE A 41 12.09 13.92 -15.32
C ILE A 41 12.23 13.93 -16.84
N THR A 42 11.62 12.96 -17.54
CA THR A 42 11.68 12.88 -19.01
C THR A 42 11.01 14.08 -19.66
N ASP A 43 9.83 14.46 -19.18
CA ASP A 43 9.10 15.63 -19.67
C ASP A 43 9.85 16.93 -19.40
N ARG A 44 10.41 17.09 -18.20
CA ARG A 44 11.28 18.20 -17.84
C ARG A 44 12.51 18.28 -18.74
N ALA A 45 13.16 17.15 -19.04
CA ALA A 45 14.31 17.11 -19.94
C ALA A 45 13.94 17.58 -21.36
N LYS A 46 12.75 17.21 -21.86
CA LYS A 46 12.22 17.73 -23.13
C LYS A 46 11.98 19.24 -23.05
N ARG A 47 11.28 19.73 -22.03
CA ARG A 47 11.04 21.17 -21.82
C ARG A 47 12.33 21.98 -21.77
N ARG A 48 13.38 21.49 -21.10
CA ARG A 48 14.69 22.17 -21.04
C ARG A 48 15.47 22.18 -22.35
N ARG A 49 15.34 21.14 -23.18
CA ARG A 49 15.90 21.15 -24.54
C ARG A 49 15.32 22.30 -25.38
N HIS A 50 14.10 22.73 -25.08
CA HIS A 50 13.41 23.80 -25.77
C HIS A 50 13.37 25.14 -25.01
N GLY A 51 13.68 25.17 -23.70
CA GLY A 51 13.69 26.37 -22.87
C GLY A 51 14.84 26.37 -21.84
N ARG A 52 15.72 27.38 -21.89
CA ARG A 52 16.86 27.52 -20.96
C ARG A 52 16.39 28.18 -19.65
N GLY A 53 16.28 27.42 -18.57
CA GLY A 53 16.09 28.03 -17.24
C GLY A 53 15.79 27.07 -16.08
N ALA A 54 16.38 27.41 -14.92
CA ALA A 54 16.18 26.90 -13.56
C ALA A 54 16.72 25.51 -13.19
N SER A 55 17.44 25.44 -12.06
CA SER A 55 18.16 24.28 -11.54
C SER A 55 17.37 23.38 -10.56
N THR A 56 16.20 23.82 -10.07
CA THR A 56 15.46 23.11 -9.00
C THR A 56 14.12 22.55 -9.51
N TRP A 57 13.56 21.53 -8.84
CA TRP A 57 12.20 21.03 -9.07
C TRP A 57 11.20 22.19 -8.90
N THR A 58 10.38 22.45 -9.91
CA THR A 58 9.45 23.60 -9.91
C THR A 58 8.05 23.16 -9.52
N ASN A 59 7.19 24.12 -9.14
CA ASN A 59 5.76 23.83 -8.89
C ASN A 59 5.05 23.24 -10.12
N ALA A 60 5.49 23.59 -11.33
CA ALA A 60 4.98 23.00 -12.56
C ALA A 60 5.41 21.53 -12.71
N ASP A 61 6.64 21.20 -12.30
CA ASP A 61 7.11 19.81 -12.27
C ASP A 61 6.36 18.99 -11.21
N GLU A 62 6.11 19.57 -10.03
CA GLU A 62 5.30 18.92 -8.99
C GLU A 62 3.89 18.62 -9.49
N ARG A 63 3.24 19.58 -10.14
CA ARG A 63 1.90 19.37 -10.71
C ARG A 63 1.88 18.23 -11.74
N LEU A 64 2.85 18.22 -12.65
CA LEU A 64 2.97 17.15 -13.66
C LEU A 64 3.26 15.79 -13.01
N PHE A 65 4.07 15.76 -11.95
CA PHE A 65 4.27 14.56 -11.16
C PHE A 65 2.96 14.05 -10.54
N GLN A 66 2.19 14.92 -9.89
CA GLN A 66 0.88 14.56 -9.32
C GLN A 66 -0.11 14.10 -10.40
N GLU A 67 -0.12 14.72 -11.57
CA GLU A 67 -0.93 14.28 -12.72
C GLU A 67 -0.51 12.88 -13.21
N HIS A 68 0.79 12.60 -13.30
CA HIS A 68 1.29 11.26 -13.62
C HIS A 68 0.95 10.22 -12.55
N VAL A 69 1.08 10.57 -11.27
CA VAL A 69 0.66 9.72 -10.15
C VAL A 69 -0.84 9.41 -10.27
N ALA A 70 -1.69 10.42 -10.41
CA ALA A 70 -3.13 10.23 -10.54
C ALA A 70 -3.49 9.32 -11.72
N LYS A 71 -2.86 9.52 -12.88
CA LYS A 71 -3.07 8.69 -14.07
C LYS A 71 -2.65 7.24 -13.85
N LEU A 72 -1.49 7.00 -13.24
CA LEU A 72 -0.98 5.65 -12.97
C LEU A 72 -1.80 4.95 -11.87
N THR A 73 -2.21 5.66 -10.84
CA THR A 73 -3.11 5.16 -9.80
C THR A 73 -4.47 4.80 -10.39
N LEU A 74 -5.04 5.63 -11.27
CA LEU A 74 -6.28 5.31 -11.96
C LEU A 74 -6.15 4.04 -12.81
N ALA A 75 -5.05 3.89 -13.54
CA ALA A 75 -4.78 2.70 -14.35
C ALA A 75 -4.66 1.41 -13.51
N ARG A 76 -4.22 1.52 -12.25
CA ARG A 76 -4.08 0.39 -11.31
C ARG A 76 -5.19 0.31 -10.27
N ARG A 77 -6.22 1.14 -10.39
CA ARG A 77 -7.25 1.29 -9.35
C ARG A 77 -7.98 -0.01 -9.06
N GLY A 78 -8.29 -0.80 -10.10
CA GLY A 78 -8.93 -2.11 -9.92
C GLY A 78 -8.10 -3.10 -9.10
N GLU A 79 -6.77 -3.10 -9.29
CA GLU A 79 -5.84 -3.94 -8.53
C GLU A 79 -5.72 -3.47 -7.09
N ILE A 80 -5.54 -2.16 -6.89
CA ILE A 80 -5.50 -1.53 -5.55
C ILE A 80 -6.79 -1.84 -4.78
N ASP A 81 -7.95 -1.56 -5.38
CA ASP A 81 -9.25 -1.78 -4.75
C ASP A 81 -9.48 -3.26 -4.41
N ALA A 82 -9.02 -4.19 -5.27
CA ALA A 82 -9.11 -5.62 -4.99
C ALA A 82 -8.25 -6.05 -3.79
N LEU A 83 -7.03 -5.53 -3.68
CA LEU A 83 -6.14 -5.78 -2.55
C LEU A 83 -6.66 -5.14 -1.27
N THR A 84 -7.19 -3.92 -1.32
CA THR A 84 -7.81 -3.25 -0.17
C THR A 84 -9.02 -4.02 0.34
N ARG A 85 -9.91 -4.48 -0.55
CA ARG A 85 -11.05 -5.34 -0.16
C ARG A 85 -10.62 -6.71 0.39
N LYS A 86 -9.47 -7.23 -0.06
CA LYS A 86 -8.90 -8.46 0.51
C LYS A 86 -8.39 -8.21 1.93
N LEU A 87 -7.73 -7.07 2.15
CA LEU A 87 -7.23 -6.68 3.46
C LEU A 87 -8.35 -6.52 4.49
N ASP A 88 -9.42 -5.80 4.13
CA ASP A 88 -10.60 -5.62 5.00
C ASP A 88 -11.23 -6.97 5.40
N ARG A 89 -11.32 -7.93 4.47
CA ARG A 89 -11.80 -9.29 4.78
C ARG A 89 -10.86 -10.05 5.71
N GLN A 90 -9.55 -9.90 5.53
CA GLN A 90 -8.55 -10.53 6.42
C GLN A 90 -8.64 -9.93 7.83
N GLU A 91 -8.76 -8.61 7.95
CA GLU A 91 -8.89 -7.91 9.22
C GLU A 91 -10.15 -8.30 9.99
N LYS A 92 -11.29 -8.39 9.29
CA LYS A 92 -12.56 -8.88 9.88
C LYS A 92 -12.44 -10.30 10.39
N ALA A 93 -11.92 -11.23 9.58
CA ALA A 93 -11.75 -12.62 9.99
C ALA A 93 -10.79 -12.78 11.19
N ILE A 94 -9.73 -11.96 11.23
CA ILE A 94 -8.79 -11.91 12.37
C ILE A 94 -9.49 -11.40 13.64
N ALA A 95 -10.30 -10.34 13.53
CA ALA A 95 -11.03 -9.77 14.65
C ALA A 95 -12.09 -10.74 15.20
N GLU A 96 -12.86 -11.39 14.32
CA GLU A 96 -13.84 -12.42 14.70
C GLU A 96 -13.18 -13.58 15.42
N PHE A 97 -12.06 -14.09 14.89
CA PHE A 97 -11.31 -15.17 15.55
C PHE A 97 -10.84 -14.78 16.95
N ARG A 98 -10.28 -13.58 17.11
CA ARG A 98 -9.85 -13.05 18.42
C ARG A 98 -11.03 -12.91 19.39
N SER A 99 -12.18 -12.45 18.91
CA SER A 99 -13.39 -12.32 19.73
C SER A 99 -13.90 -13.68 20.21
N CYS A 100 -13.99 -14.67 19.31
CA CYS A 100 -14.40 -16.03 19.66
C CYS A 100 -13.44 -16.68 20.67
N GLN A 101 -12.14 -16.44 20.54
CA GLN A 101 -11.14 -16.94 21.48
C GLN A 101 -11.30 -16.33 22.87
N LEU A 102 -11.49 -15.01 22.97
CA LEU A 102 -11.69 -14.32 24.26
C LEU A 102 -12.97 -14.80 24.96
N VAL A 103 -14.06 -14.99 24.22
CA VAL A 103 -15.30 -15.55 24.78
C VAL A 103 -15.05 -16.97 25.28
N SER A 104 -14.41 -17.84 24.50
CA SER A 104 -14.12 -19.21 24.94
C SER A 104 -13.21 -19.29 26.18
N ALA A 105 -12.32 -18.32 26.37
CA ALA A 105 -11.47 -18.24 27.56
C ALA A 105 -12.27 -17.73 28.79
N ALA A 106 -13.31 -16.92 28.58
CA ALA A 106 -14.15 -16.41 29.66
C ALA A 106 -15.17 -17.44 30.21
N TRP A 107 -15.47 -18.50 29.45
CA TRP A 107 -16.37 -19.59 29.86
C TRP A 107 -15.64 -20.81 30.42
N ARG A 108 -14.33 -20.71 30.68
CA ARG A 108 -13.49 -21.77 31.25
C ARG A 108 -13.01 -21.37 32.63
#